data_AF-A0A8B8LJY0-F1
#
_entry.id   AF-A0A8B8LJY0-F1
#
_cell.length_a   1.000
_cell.length_b   1.000
_cell.length_c   1.000
_cell.angle_alpha   90.00
_cell.angle_beta   90.00
_cell.angle_gamma   90.00
#
_symmetry.space_group_name_H-M   'P 1'
#
loop_
_entity.id
_entity.type
_entity.pdbx_description
1 polymer ?
#
loop_
_entity_poly.entity_id
_entity_poly.type
_entity_poly.pdbx_seq_one_letter_code
_entity_poly.pdbx_strand_id
1 'polypeptide(L)'
;MAASTESVASQAYLEGKAVKETRTLISELCRHFYNLGWVSGTGGSITIKVHDHSIPKSHQLILMSPSGVQKERMEPEDMYVLSHTGSVLSAPSPKPYPHKPPKCSDCGPLFMKAYEMRDAGAVIHSHGIESCLVTMLNSLSNEFRITHMEMIKGIKGHGYYDELVVPIIENTAYEYELTESLAKAIEAYPKTTAVLVRNHGIYVWGDSWISAKTQAECYHYLFDAAIKLSQLGLDWSTPDHGPIQRSIRSLKFAGESNTSTKTKTANGEIDPFPHCIVLDIEGTTTPISFVTEVLFPYARQNVGRHLSMTYDTPETQADLKLLRSQVQSDLEQGVAGAVPIPLDDAGKEQVIAALVTNVEAMIKADRKITALKELQGHIWQTGYENNELKGIVFDDVPEALEKWHALGIKAWR
;
A
#
# COMPACT_ATOMS: atom_id res chain seq x y z
N MET A 1 38.59 -41.56 -8.15
CA MET A 1 37.73 -40.48 -8.66
C MET A 1 37.73 -39.36 -7.64
N ALA A 2 37.76 -38.09 -8.08
CA ALA A 2 38.07 -36.97 -7.19
C ALA A 2 36.95 -36.70 -6.18
N ALA A 3 37.30 -36.60 -4.90
CA ALA A 3 36.44 -35.96 -3.92
C ALA A 3 36.45 -34.45 -4.21
N SER A 4 35.28 -33.88 -4.51
CA SER A 4 35.13 -32.43 -4.64
C SER A 4 35.35 -31.79 -3.27
N THR A 5 36.47 -31.09 -3.11
CA THR A 5 36.71 -30.21 -1.98
C THR A 5 35.73 -29.03 -2.06
N GLU A 6 34.58 -29.14 -1.39
CA GLU A 6 33.73 -27.97 -1.13
C GLU A 6 34.60 -26.92 -0.43
N SER A 7 34.68 -25.72 -1.00
CA SER A 7 35.41 -24.61 -0.38
C SER A 7 34.61 -24.12 0.82
N VAL A 8 34.91 -24.67 1.99
CA VAL A 8 34.43 -24.13 3.28
C VAL A 8 34.74 -22.64 3.30
N ALA A 9 33.70 -21.81 3.38
CA ALA A 9 33.88 -20.36 3.43
C ALA A 9 34.78 -20.01 4.61
N SER A 10 35.77 -19.15 4.41
CA SER A 10 36.71 -18.82 5.46
C SER A 10 35.98 -18.19 6.65
N GLN A 11 36.43 -18.48 7.87
CA GLN A 11 35.85 -17.90 9.09
C GLN A 11 35.83 -16.36 9.02
N ALA A 12 36.86 -15.77 8.40
CA ALA A 12 36.94 -14.33 8.14
C ALA A 12 35.83 -13.79 7.22
N TYR A 13 35.33 -14.58 6.26
CA TYR A 13 34.18 -14.18 5.44
C TYR A 13 32.87 -14.32 6.24
N LEU A 14 32.68 -15.43 6.97
CA LEU A 14 31.51 -15.66 7.82
C LEU A 14 31.32 -14.57 8.90
N GLU A 15 32.41 -14.06 9.46
CA GLU A 15 32.42 -12.97 10.44
C GLU A 15 32.58 -11.57 9.81
N GLY A 16 32.61 -11.51 8.48
CA GLY A 16 32.87 -10.30 7.70
C GLY A 16 31.80 -9.22 7.86
N LYS A 17 32.19 -7.97 7.57
CA LYS A 17 31.32 -6.80 7.69
C LYS A 17 30.02 -6.95 6.87
N ALA A 18 30.12 -7.39 5.61
CA ALA A 18 28.97 -7.57 4.73
C ALA A 18 27.95 -8.61 5.26
N VAL A 19 28.42 -9.68 5.92
CA VAL A 19 27.54 -10.67 6.56
C VAL A 19 26.77 -10.03 7.72
N LYS A 20 27.46 -9.27 8.58
CA LYS A 20 26.86 -8.57 9.72
C LYS A 20 25.81 -7.54 9.27
N GLU A 21 26.13 -6.73 8.28
CA GLU A 21 25.18 -5.75 7.70
C GLU A 21 23.96 -6.46 7.06
N THR A 22 24.17 -7.58 6.37
CA THR A 22 23.07 -8.37 5.79
C THR A 22 22.19 -9.02 6.87
N ARG A 23 22.77 -9.47 8.00
CA ARG A 23 21.99 -9.96 9.17
C ARG A 23 21.09 -8.86 9.73
N THR A 24 21.62 -7.66 9.97
CA THR A 24 20.84 -6.51 10.46
C THR A 24 19.72 -6.13 9.49
N LEU A 25 20.02 -6.09 8.18
CA LEU A 25 19.04 -5.81 7.14
C LEU A 25 17.88 -6.81 7.14
N ILE A 26 18.15 -8.12 7.29
CA ILE A 26 17.08 -9.12 7.34
C ILE A 26 16.17 -8.92 8.57
N SER A 27 16.75 -8.65 9.75
CA SER A 27 15.97 -8.34 10.96
C SER A 27 15.07 -7.11 10.78
N GLU A 28 15.58 -6.05 10.14
CA GLU A 28 14.82 -4.84 9.84
C GLU A 28 13.69 -5.11 8.84
N LEU A 29 13.99 -5.81 7.74
CA LEU A 29 12.99 -6.17 6.73
C LEU A 29 11.88 -7.06 7.30
N CYS A 30 12.21 -8.04 8.16
CA CYS A 30 11.19 -8.86 8.82
C CYS A 30 10.28 -8.05 9.76
N ARG A 31 10.82 -7.03 10.46
CA ARG A 31 10.01 -6.07 11.25
C ARG A 31 9.05 -5.27 10.35
N HIS A 32 9.54 -4.76 9.22
CA HIS A 32 8.69 -4.05 8.26
C HIS A 32 7.61 -4.96 7.63
N PHE A 33 7.99 -6.15 7.19
CA PHE A 33 7.06 -7.12 6.59
C PHE A 33 6.00 -7.61 7.58
N TYR A 34 6.32 -7.68 8.88
CA TYR A 34 5.34 -8.02 9.91
C TYR A 34 4.27 -6.93 10.02
N ASN A 35 4.66 -5.65 10.01
CA ASN A 35 3.74 -4.52 10.05
C ASN A 35 2.87 -4.42 8.77
N LEU A 36 3.36 -4.94 7.64
CA LEU A 36 2.58 -5.12 6.40
C LEU A 36 1.69 -6.38 6.41
N GLY A 37 1.72 -7.20 7.46
CA GLY A 37 0.97 -8.45 7.60
C GLY A 37 1.58 -9.68 6.92
N TRP A 38 2.63 -9.50 6.12
CA TRP A 38 3.24 -10.50 5.23
C TRP A 38 3.89 -11.69 5.94
N VAL A 39 4.42 -11.49 7.14
CA VAL A 39 5.17 -12.51 7.91
C VAL A 39 4.60 -12.70 9.32
N SER A 40 3.27 -12.58 9.43
CA SER A 40 2.52 -12.78 10.68
C SER A 40 2.47 -14.26 11.08
N GLY A 41 2.16 -14.54 12.36
CA GLY A 41 1.95 -15.92 12.83
C GLY A 41 3.16 -16.86 12.75
N THR A 42 4.39 -16.32 12.68
CA THR A 42 5.67 -17.01 12.34
C THR A 42 5.82 -17.44 10.88
N GLY A 43 4.78 -17.26 10.06
CA GLY A 43 4.75 -17.52 8.63
C GLY A 43 5.64 -16.60 7.80
N GLY A 44 5.75 -16.90 6.50
CA GLY A 44 6.69 -16.27 5.59
C GLY A 44 8.16 -16.44 5.98
N SER A 45 9.06 -15.96 5.13
CA SER A 45 10.53 -16.06 5.32
C SER A 45 11.25 -15.15 4.31
N ILE A 46 12.51 -14.81 4.55
CA ILE A 46 13.34 -14.05 3.60
C ILE A 46 14.74 -14.66 3.54
N THR A 47 15.34 -14.59 2.36
CA THR A 47 16.76 -14.87 2.14
C THR A 47 17.42 -13.82 1.25
N ILE A 48 18.70 -13.54 1.50
CA ILE A 48 19.51 -12.57 0.77
C ILE A 48 20.92 -13.14 0.53
N LYS A 49 21.46 -13.02 -0.69
CA LYS A 49 22.89 -13.22 -0.97
C LYS A 49 23.70 -12.06 -0.39
N VAL A 50 24.74 -12.37 0.38
CA VAL A 50 25.63 -11.37 0.98
C VAL A 50 26.34 -10.58 -0.11
N HIS A 51 25.95 -9.32 -0.26
CA HIS A 51 26.49 -8.46 -1.30
C HIS A 51 27.91 -7.98 -0.93
N ASP A 52 28.89 -8.79 -1.33
CA ASP A 52 30.32 -8.50 -1.20
C ASP A 52 30.93 -8.36 -2.60
N HIS A 53 31.41 -7.16 -2.95
CA HIS A 53 32.01 -6.87 -4.26
C HIS A 53 33.30 -7.64 -4.54
N SER A 54 33.96 -8.19 -3.52
CA SER A 54 35.16 -9.03 -3.69
C SER A 54 34.83 -10.48 -4.06
N ILE A 55 33.58 -10.91 -3.89
CA ILE A 55 33.12 -12.29 -4.13
C ILE A 55 32.11 -12.32 -5.28
N PRO A 56 32.32 -13.14 -6.33
CA PRO A 56 31.35 -13.29 -7.41
C PRO A 56 29.98 -13.74 -6.89
N LYS A 57 28.88 -13.19 -7.41
CA LYS A 57 27.49 -13.48 -6.99
C LYS A 57 27.10 -14.97 -7.01
N SER A 58 27.77 -15.79 -7.81
CA SER A 58 27.59 -17.24 -7.84
C SER A 58 28.22 -17.98 -6.64
N HIS A 59 29.12 -17.33 -5.90
CA HIS A 59 29.84 -17.86 -4.74
C HIS A 59 29.55 -17.10 -3.43
N GLN A 60 28.75 -16.03 -3.48
CA GLN A 60 28.33 -15.27 -2.30
C GLN A 60 27.54 -16.16 -1.33
N LEU A 61 27.74 -15.94 -0.03
CA LEU A 61 26.98 -16.59 1.03
C LEU A 61 25.50 -16.23 0.94
N ILE A 62 24.64 -17.14 1.40
CA ILE A 62 23.18 -16.94 1.45
C ILE A 62 22.79 -16.86 2.92
N LEU A 63 22.14 -15.76 3.33
CA LEU A 63 21.54 -15.65 4.67
C LEU A 63 20.05 -15.95 4.59
N MET A 64 19.50 -16.54 5.65
CA MET A 64 18.11 -16.96 5.71
C MET A 64 17.53 -16.76 7.11
N SER A 65 16.33 -16.19 7.17
CA SER A 65 15.57 -16.13 8.42
C SER A 65 15.11 -17.52 8.88
N PRO A 66 15.16 -17.84 10.19
CA PRO A 66 14.68 -19.11 10.70
C PRO A 66 13.15 -19.27 10.63
N SER A 67 12.71 -20.54 10.61
CA SER A 67 11.31 -20.93 10.73
C SER A 67 10.87 -21.03 12.20
N GLY A 68 9.57 -20.84 12.45
CA GLY A 68 8.94 -20.99 13.76
C GLY A 68 9.28 -19.91 14.80
N VAL A 69 9.81 -18.75 14.37
CA VAL A 69 10.09 -17.59 15.24
C VAL A 69 9.16 -16.42 14.96
N GLN A 70 8.97 -15.57 15.97
CA GLN A 70 8.39 -14.23 15.83
C GLN A 70 9.32 -13.37 14.97
N LYS A 71 8.92 -13.13 13.71
CA LYS A 71 9.74 -12.52 12.66
C LYS A 71 10.11 -11.07 12.98
N GLU A 72 9.23 -10.36 13.66
CA GLU A 72 9.40 -8.99 14.16
C GLU A 72 10.35 -8.87 15.36
N ARG A 73 10.66 -9.98 16.04
CA ARG A 73 11.55 -10.03 17.22
C ARG A 73 12.85 -10.79 16.94
N MET A 74 13.20 -10.89 15.66
CA MET A 74 14.39 -11.58 15.19
C MET A 74 15.60 -10.64 15.30
N GLU A 75 16.65 -11.09 15.98
CA GLU A 75 17.90 -10.36 16.10
C GLU A 75 18.93 -10.84 15.06
N PRO A 76 19.96 -10.04 14.73
CA PRO A 76 20.91 -10.38 13.67
C PRO A 76 21.58 -11.74 13.86
N GLU A 77 21.78 -12.18 15.10
CA GLU A 77 22.39 -13.45 15.48
C GLU A 77 21.49 -14.66 15.15
N ASP A 78 20.18 -14.46 14.96
CA ASP A 78 19.20 -15.52 14.69
C ASP A 78 19.28 -16.07 13.25
N MET A 79 20.00 -15.41 12.34
CA MET A 79 20.08 -15.82 10.93
C MET A 79 20.95 -17.07 10.74
N TYR A 80 20.49 -17.95 9.86
CA TYR A 80 21.33 -18.98 9.26
C TYR A 80 22.25 -18.37 8.20
N VAL A 81 23.46 -18.92 8.07
CA VAL A 81 24.38 -18.67 6.96
C VAL A 81 24.56 -19.98 6.20
N LEU A 82 24.31 -19.93 4.91
CA LEU A 82 24.39 -21.04 3.97
C LEU A 82 25.47 -20.71 2.93
N SER A 83 26.10 -21.76 2.41
CA SER A 83 26.93 -21.68 1.20
C SER A 83 26.08 -21.32 -0.03
N HIS A 84 26.75 -20.99 -1.13
CA HIS A 84 26.07 -20.76 -2.42
C HIS A 84 25.35 -22.01 -2.99
N THR A 85 25.60 -23.21 -2.44
CA THR A 85 24.87 -24.46 -2.76
C THR A 85 23.74 -24.78 -1.79
N GLY A 86 23.51 -23.96 -0.76
CA GLY A 86 22.49 -24.19 0.26
C GLY A 86 22.91 -25.07 1.44
N SER A 87 24.16 -25.57 1.49
CA SER A 87 24.70 -26.24 2.68
C SER A 87 24.84 -25.26 3.84
N VAL A 88 24.33 -25.60 5.03
CA VAL A 88 24.40 -24.74 6.23
C VAL A 88 25.85 -24.65 6.74
N LEU A 89 26.37 -23.42 6.84
CA LEU A 89 27.72 -23.12 7.33
C LEU A 89 27.72 -22.53 8.75
N SER A 90 26.66 -21.82 9.12
CA SER A 90 26.45 -21.30 10.47
C SER A 90 24.97 -21.35 10.82
N ALA A 91 24.67 -21.78 12.05
CA ALA A 91 23.33 -21.82 12.60
C ALA A 91 23.26 -20.94 13.87
N PRO A 92 22.11 -20.29 14.13
CA PRO A 92 21.88 -19.56 15.37
C PRO A 92 22.00 -20.44 16.63
N SER A 93 22.49 -19.85 17.71
CA SER A 93 22.56 -20.51 19.02
C SER A 93 21.15 -20.80 19.58
N PRO A 94 20.93 -21.94 20.24
CA PRO A 94 19.67 -22.21 20.94
C PRO A 94 19.42 -21.15 22.03
N LYS A 95 18.29 -20.44 21.93
CA LYS A 95 17.82 -19.56 23.00
C LYS A 95 17.24 -20.40 24.15
N PRO A 96 17.33 -19.95 25.42
CA PRO A 96 16.73 -20.64 26.56
C PRO A 96 15.20 -20.69 26.48
N TYR A 97 14.57 -21.52 27.33
CA TYR A 97 13.11 -21.62 27.46
C TYR A 97 12.45 -20.23 27.57
N PRO A 98 11.32 -19.95 26.88
CA PRO A 98 10.42 -20.88 26.18
C PRO A 98 10.81 -21.19 24.72
N HIS A 99 11.96 -20.72 24.25
CA HIS A 99 12.33 -20.86 22.85
C HIS A 99 12.73 -22.30 22.51
N LYS A 100 12.15 -22.87 21.46
CA LYS A 100 12.74 -24.03 20.78
C LYS A 100 13.96 -23.55 19.98
N PRO A 101 14.97 -24.40 19.73
CA PRO A 101 16.03 -24.07 18.78
C PRO A 101 15.37 -23.67 17.45
N PRO A 102 15.64 -22.46 16.91
CA PRO A 102 15.16 -22.09 15.59
C PRO A 102 15.59 -23.14 14.57
N LYS A 103 14.71 -23.43 13.60
CA LYS A 103 15.03 -24.31 12.48
C LYS A 103 15.43 -23.48 11.26
N CYS A 104 16.25 -24.06 10.38
CA CYS A 104 16.41 -23.52 9.03
C CYS A 104 15.03 -23.56 8.34
N SER A 105 14.75 -22.60 7.45
CA SER A 105 13.41 -22.47 6.87
C SER A 105 13.07 -23.68 6.00
N ASP A 106 11.88 -24.28 6.17
CA ASP A 106 11.41 -25.36 5.30
C ASP A 106 11.24 -24.88 3.84
N CYS A 107 11.08 -23.56 3.64
CA CYS A 107 11.20 -22.83 2.38
C CYS A 107 12.58 -22.94 1.67
N GLY A 108 13.62 -23.46 2.33
CA GLY A 108 15.00 -23.43 1.85
C GLY A 108 15.18 -23.99 0.43
N PRO A 109 14.68 -25.20 0.10
CA PRO A 109 14.74 -25.75 -1.26
C PRO A 109 14.05 -24.88 -2.33
N LEU A 110 12.94 -24.22 -1.98
CA LEU A 110 12.20 -23.32 -2.87
C LEU A 110 13.02 -22.06 -3.18
N PHE A 111 13.64 -21.49 -2.16
CA PHE A 111 14.55 -20.36 -2.31
C PHE A 111 15.77 -20.71 -3.17
N MET A 112 16.35 -21.90 -3.01
CA MET A 112 17.44 -22.36 -3.87
C MET A 112 17.03 -22.43 -5.35
N LYS A 113 15.78 -22.80 -5.69
CA LYS A 113 15.33 -22.78 -7.10
C LYS A 113 15.31 -21.38 -7.70
N ALA A 114 14.94 -20.34 -6.96
CA ALA A 114 15.06 -18.97 -7.44
C ALA A 114 16.53 -18.52 -7.61
N TYR A 115 17.44 -18.99 -6.75
CA TYR A 115 18.88 -18.73 -6.92
C TYR A 115 19.48 -19.47 -8.13
N GLU A 116 19.13 -20.74 -8.33
CA GLU A 116 19.62 -21.60 -9.42
C GLU A 116 19.06 -21.19 -10.79
N MET A 117 17.75 -20.98 -10.89
CA MET A 117 17.03 -20.86 -12.17
C MET A 117 16.83 -19.40 -12.62
N ARG A 118 17.15 -18.42 -11.76
CA ARG A 118 16.94 -16.98 -12.03
C ARG A 118 18.07 -16.06 -11.60
N ASP A 119 19.17 -16.60 -11.04
CA ASP A 119 20.24 -15.83 -10.39
C ASP A 119 19.67 -14.73 -9.48
N ALA A 120 18.77 -15.12 -8.56
CA ALA A 120 18.28 -14.19 -7.55
C ALA A 120 19.44 -13.63 -6.68
N GLY A 121 19.28 -12.41 -6.20
CA GLY A 121 20.06 -11.84 -5.10
C GLY A 121 19.29 -11.84 -3.78
N ALA A 122 17.96 -11.94 -3.82
CA ALA A 122 17.12 -12.14 -2.66
C ALA A 122 15.79 -12.82 -3.05
N VAL A 123 15.18 -13.51 -2.09
CA VAL A 123 13.87 -14.13 -2.21
C VAL A 123 13.05 -13.84 -0.95
N ILE A 124 11.80 -13.45 -1.14
CA ILE A 124 10.82 -13.15 -0.09
C ILE A 124 9.68 -14.15 -0.22
N HIS A 125 9.30 -14.76 0.88
CA HIS A 125 8.08 -15.54 1.02
C HIS A 125 7.12 -14.80 1.95
N SER A 126 5.90 -14.53 1.46
CA SER A 126 4.86 -13.79 2.17
C SER A 126 3.59 -14.63 2.28
N HIS A 127 2.94 -14.55 3.44
CA HIS A 127 1.62 -15.11 3.77
C HIS A 127 0.55 -14.00 3.82
N GLY A 128 0.77 -12.88 3.11
CA GLY A 128 -0.17 -11.76 3.05
C GLY A 128 -1.57 -12.20 2.56
N ILE A 129 -2.62 -11.72 3.22
CA ILE A 129 -3.98 -12.26 3.08
C ILE A 129 -4.52 -12.09 1.66
N GLU A 130 -4.23 -10.96 1.02
CA GLU A 130 -4.50 -10.69 -0.40
C GLU A 130 -3.82 -11.71 -1.33
N SER A 131 -2.56 -12.09 -1.07
CA SER A 131 -1.87 -13.13 -1.86
C SER A 131 -2.49 -14.53 -1.68
N CYS A 132 -3.13 -14.79 -0.54
CA CYS A 132 -3.91 -16.01 -0.31
C CYS A 132 -5.27 -15.94 -1.02
N LEU A 133 -6.06 -14.88 -0.79
CA LEU A 133 -7.42 -14.72 -1.30
C LEU A 133 -7.48 -14.57 -2.82
N VAL A 134 -6.50 -13.93 -3.46
CA VAL A 134 -6.50 -13.75 -4.92
C VAL A 134 -6.49 -15.10 -5.67
N THR A 135 -5.88 -16.13 -5.07
CA THR A 135 -5.86 -17.50 -5.61
C THR A 135 -7.21 -18.23 -5.52
N MET A 136 -8.17 -17.66 -4.78
CA MET A 136 -9.53 -18.18 -4.61
C MET A 136 -10.55 -17.53 -5.56
N LEU A 137 -10.27 -16.33 -6.08
CA LEU A 137 -11.17 -15.59 -6.99
C LEU A 137 -11.52 -16.39 -8.25
N ASN A 138 -10.55 -17.15 -8.77
CA ASN A 138 -10.78 -18.14 -9.82
C ASN A 138 -10.05 -19.44 -9.43
N SER A 139 -10.73 -20.29 -8.65
CA SER A 139 -10.19 -21.54 -8.11
C SER A 139 -9.84 -22.59 -9.16
N LEU A 140 -10.30 -22.44 -10.42
CA LEU A 140 -9.97 -23.32 -11.54
C LEU A 140 -8.78 -22.80 -12.37
N SER A 141 -8.33 -21.55 -12.14
CA SER A 141 -7.18 -20.98 -12.83
C SER A 141 -5.87 -21.35 -12.14
N ASN A 142 -4.85 -21.67 -12.95
CA ASN A 142 -3.46 -21.83 -12.54
C ASN A 142 -2.63 -20.54 -12.77
N GLU A 143 -3.30 -19.43 -13.05
CA GLU A 143 -2.71 -18.12 -13.31
C GLU A 143 -3.54 -17.02 -12.65
N PHE A 144 -2.86 -16.06 -12.04
CA PHE A 144 -3.40 -14.73 -11.80
C PHE A 144 -3.00 -13.82 -12.96
N ARG A 145 -3.95 -13.00 -13.44
CA ARG A 145 -3.79 -12.09 -14.59
C ARG A 145 -4.34 -10.72 -14.22
N ILE A 146 -3.61 -9.65 -14.53
CA ILE A 146 -4.02 -8.25 -14.34
C ILE A 146 -3.33 -7.36 -15.38
N THR A 147 -3.97 -6.27 -15.81
CA THR A 147 -3.42 -5.33 -16.79
C THR A 147 -3.80 -3.87 -16.46
N HIS A 148 -3.21 -2.89 -17.16
CA HIS A 148 -3.60 -1.47 -17.12
C HIS A 148 -3.53 -0.79 -15.74
N MET A 149 -2.70 -1.33 -14.84
CA MET A 149 -2.44 -0.81 -13.50
C MET A 149 -1.00 -0.27 -13.39
N GLU A 150 -0.83 0.97 -12.90
CA GLU A 150 0.47 1.65 -12.82
C GLU A 150 1.56 0.84 -12.06
N MET A 151 1.15 0.09 -11.03
CA MET A 151 2.05 -0.74 -10.23
C MET A 151 2.65 -1.95 -11.00
N ILE A 152 2.12 -2.31 -12.17
CA ILE A 152 2.72 -3.32 -13.05
C ILE A 152 4.14 -2.91 -13.49
N LYS A 153 4.41 -1.60 -13.66
CA LYS A 153 5.75 -1.07 -14.01
C LYS A 153 6.82 -1.34 -12.95
N GLY A 154 6.42 -1.67 -11.71
CA GLY A 154 7.34 -2.08 -10.66
C GLY A 154 7.79 -3.54 -10.78
N ILE A 155 7.13 -4.34 -11.64
CA ILE A 155 7.52 -5.72 -11.94
C ILE A 155 8.52 -5.75 -13.08
N LYS A 156 9.65 -6.45 -12.89
CA LYS A 156 10.73 -6.52 -13.87
C LYS A 156 10.22 -6.99 -15.24
N GLY A 157 10.51 -6.20 -16.28
CA GLY A 157 10.17 -6.55 -17.67
C GLY A 157 8.73 -6.25 -18.10
N HIS A 158 7.97 -5.46 -17.34
CA HIS A 158 6.61 -5.04 -17.67
C HIS A 158 6.46 -3.51 -17.69
N GLY A 159 5.57 -3.00 -18.55
CA GLY A 159 5.09 -1.62 -18.61
C GLY A 159 3.60 -1.50 -18.26
N TYR A 160 3.06 -0.28 -18.32
CA TYR A 160 1.67 0.01 -17.94
C TYR A 160 0.61 -0.81 -18.70
N TYR A 161 0.78 -0.93 -20.02
CA TYR A 161 -0.16 -1.60 -20.92
C TYR A 161 0.03 -3.12 -21.00
N ASP A 162 1.05 -3.67 -20.35
CA ASP A 162 1.29 -5.11 -20.40
C ASP A 162 0.27 -5.88 -19.55
N GLU A 163 0.06 -7.14 -19.88
CA GLU A 163 -0.59 -8.10 -19.00
C GLU A 163 0.46 -8.72 -18.09
N LEU A 164 0.28 -8.56 -16.78
CA LEU A 164 1.04 -9.29 -15.77
C LEU A 164 0.38 -10.66 -15.54
N VAL A 165 1.16 -11.73 -15.77
CA VAL A 165 0.75 -13.11 -15.49
C VAL A 165 1.61 -13.68 -14.38
N VAL A 166 0.99 -14.16 -13.30
CA VAL A 166 1.65 -14.82 -12.17
C VAL A 166 1.14 -16.27 -12.06
N PRO A 167 2.01 -17.29 -12.20
CA PRO A 167 1.58 -18.67 -12.06
C PRO A 167 1.16 -18.98 -10.62
N ILE A 168 0.12 -19.80 -10.49
CA ILE A 168 -0.40 -20.35 -9.24
C ILE A 168 -0.10 -21.85 -9.21
N ILE A 169 0.55 -22.33 -8.14
CA ILE A 169 0.72 -23.75 -7.85
C ILE A 169 -0.20 -24.19 -6.71
N GLU A 170 -0.63 -25.46 -6.74
CA GLU A 170 -1.39 -26.05 -5.64
C GLU A 170 -0.52 -26.22 -4.39
N ASN A 171 -1.13 -26.00 -3.23
CA ASN A 171 -0.46 -26.16 -1.94
C ASN A 171 -0.38 -27.63 -1.50
N THR A 172 0.60 -27.94 -0.67
CA THR A 172 0.85 -29.27 -0.11
C THR A 172 0.82 -29.22 1.42
N ALA A 173 0.84 -30.38 2.07
CA ALA A 173 0.89 -30.44 3.54
C ALA A 173 2.25 -30.02 4.11
N TYR A 174 3.31 -30.16 3.31
CA TYR A 174 4.68 -29.80 3.70
C TYR A 174 5.35 -28.94 2.61
N GLU A 175 5.96 -27.83 3.00
CA GLU A 175 6.54 -26.85 2.07
C GLU A 175 7.56 -27.46 1.11
N TYR A 176 8.39 -28.41 1.55
CA TYR A 176 9.43 -29.01 0.71
C TYR A 176 8.86 -29.75 -0.52
N GLU A 177 7.61 -30.21 -0.47
CA GLU A 177 6.93 -30.90 -1.58
C GLU A 177 6.60 -29.94 -2.74
N LEU A 178 6.51 -28.62 -2.46
CA LEU A 178 6.28 -27.58 -3.47
C LEU A 178 7.48 -27.34 -4.39
N THR A 179 8.67 -27.88 -4.06
CA THR A 179 9.91 -27.57 -4.80
C THR A 179 9.83 -27.92 -6.29
N GLU A 180 9.17 -29.03 -6.64
CA GLU A 180 9.06 -29.48 -8.04
C GLU A 180 8.02 -28.66 -8.82
N SER A 181 6.85 -28.37 -8.22
CA SER A 181 5.82 -27.54 -8.86
C SER A 181 6.27 -26.09 -9.02
N LEU A 182 6.98 -25.54 -8.03
CA LEU A 182 7.65 -24.24 -8.13
C LEU A 182 8.66 -24.22 -9.28
N ALA A 183 9.54 -25.24 -9.37
CA ALA A 183 10.53 -25.32 -10.44
C ALA A 183 9.88 -25.37 -11.84
N LYS A 184 8.80 -26.16 -12.00
CA LYS A 184 8.03 -26.22 -13.25
C LYS A 184 7.33 -24.90 -13.58
N ALA A 185 6.77 -24.20 -12.59
CA ALA A 185 6.20 -22.86 -12.77
C ALA A 185 7.27 -21.84 -13.15
N ILE A 186 8.47 -21.91 -12.56
CA ILE A 186 9.60 -21.09 -12.96
C ILE A 186 10.01 -21.42 -14.41
N GLU A 187 10.12 -22.69 -14.81
CA GLU A 187 10.50 -23.06 -16.17
C GLU A 187 9.48 -22.60 -17.23
N ALA A 188 8.18 -22.82 -16.98
CA ALA A 188 7.12 -22.49 -17.94
C ALA A 188 6.88 -20.98 -18.10
N TYR A 189 7.20 -20.16 -17.09
CA TYR A 189 7.00 -18.70 -17.09
C TYR A 189 8.37 -17.98 -17.03
N PRO A 190 9.14 -17.92 -18.14
CA PRO A 190 10.52 -17.41 -18.14
C PRO A 190 10.64 -15.96 -17.64
N LYS A 191 9.61 -15.13 -17.85
CA LYS A 191 9.55 -13.74 -17.40
C LYS A 191 9.11 -13.55 -15.94
N THR A 192 8.57 -14.57 -15.27
CA THR A 192 8.02 -14.37 -13.92
C THR A 192 9.12 -14.06 -12.89
N THR A 193 8.79 -13.17 -11.96
CA THR A 193 9.56 -12.90 -10.74
C THR A 193 8.84 -13.37 -9.48
N ALA A 194 7.72 -14.07 -9.62
CA ALA A 194 7.01 -14.69 -8.51
C ALA A 194 6.22 -15.96 -8.88
N VAL A 195 5.84 -16.73 -7.86
CA VAL A 195 4.86 -17.82 -7.93
C VAL A 195 3.93 -17.73 -6.73
N LEU A 196 2.62 -17.75 -6.99
CA LEU A 196 1.56 -17.86 -5.98
C LEU A 196 1.38 -19.34 -5.58
N VAL A 197 1.09 -19.58 -4.31
CA VAL A 197 0.74 -20.89 -3.77
C VAL A 197 -0.68 -20.82 -3.24
N ARG A 198 -1.60 -21.62 -3.80
CA ARG A 198 -3.03 -21.52 -3.54
C ARG A 198 -3.36 -21.68 -2.06
N ASN A 199 -4.21 -20.81 -1.51
CA ASN A 199 -4.60 -20.82 -0.09
C ASN A 199 -3.41 -20.70 0.91
N HIS A 200 -2.26 -20.16 0.47
CA HIS A 200 -1.03 -20.10 1.26
C HIS A 200 -0.39 -18.72 1.18
N GLY A 201 0.06 -18.29 -0.02
CA GLY A 201 0.79 -17.03 -0.16
C GLY A 201 1.62 -16.93 -1.43
N ILE A 202 2.76 -16.25 -1.39
CA ILE A 202 3.60 -15.98 -2.57
C ILE A 202 5.10 -16.14 -2.28
N TYR A 203 5.85 -16.54 -3.30
CA TYR A 203 7.31 -16.44 -3.38
C TYR A 203 7.68 -15.40 -4.44
N VAL A 204 8.49 -14.39 -4.07
CA VAL A 204 8.94 -13.29 -4.95
C VAL A 204 10.47 -13.19 -4.91
N TRP A 205 11.12 -13.02 -6.06
CA TRP A 205 12.58 -12.87 -6.14
C TRP A 205 13.01 -11.68 -7.01
N GLY A 206 14.18 -11.13 -6.68
CA GLY A 206 14.82 -10.05 -7.42
C GLY A 206 16.32 -10.27 -7.55
N ASP A 207 16.98 -9.47 -8.39
CA ASP A 207 18.46 -9.47 -8.51
C ASP A 207 19.18 -8.94 -7.26
N SER A 208 18.42 -8.29 -6.38
CA SER A 208 18.81 -7.62 -5.14
C SER A 208 17.63 -7.65 -4.17
N TRP A 209 17.88 -7.41 -2.87
CA TRP A 209 16.81 -7.30 -1.88
C TRP A 209 15.87 -6.12 -2.17
N ILE A 210 16.39 -5.04 -2.76
CA ILE A 210 15.63 -3.87 -3.19
C ILE A 210 14.62 -4.29 -4.27
N SER A 211 15.11 -4.93 -5.35
CA SER A 211 14.26 -5.44 -6.42
C SER A 211 13.22 -6.47 -5.91
N ALA A 212 13.63 -7.39 -5.03
CA ALA A 212 12.71 -8.36 -4.45
C ALA A 212 11.59 -7.68 -3.64
N LYS A 213 11.95 -6.72 -2.76
CA LYS A 213 11.01 -5.97 -1.93
C LYS A 213 10.05 -5.13 -2.78
N THR A 214 10.57 -4.31 -3.70
CA THR A 214 9.73 -3.42 -4.53
C THR A 214 8.74 -4.22 -5.37
N GLN A 215 9.18 -5.35 -5.95
CA GLN A 215 8.26 -6.23 -6.67
C GLN A 215 7.23 -6.87 -5.74
N ALA A 216 7.60 -7.29 -4.53
CA ALA A 216 6.64 -7.81 -3.56
C ALA A 216 5.58 -6.77 -3.19
N GLU A 217 5.97 -5.50 -2.96
CA GLU A 217 5.03 -4.41 -2.70
C GLU A 217 4.06 -4.20 -3.88
N CYS A 218 4.56 -4.28 -5.11
CA CYS A 218 3.73 -4.19 -6.32
C CYS A 218 2.80 -5.40 -6.48
N TYR A 219 3.27 -6.63 -6.26
CA TYR A 219 2.44 -7.83 -6.30
C TYR A 219 1.32 -7.77 -5.26
N HIS A 220 1.64 -7.47 -3.99
CA HIS A 220 0.65 -7.37 -2.92
C HIS A 220 -0.39 -6.26 -3.21
N TYR A 221 0.03 -5.11 -3.73
CA TYR A 221 -0.90 -4.08 -4.20
C TYR A 221 -1.82 -4.58 -5.33
N LEU A 222 -1.27 -5.27 -6.33
CA LEU A 222 -2.03 -5.74 -7.49
C LEU A 222 -3.03 -6.86 -7.12
N PHE A 223 -2.73 -7.69 -6.12
CA PHE A 223 -3.68 -8.68 -5.60
C PHE A 223 -4.82 -8.02 -4.82
N ASP A 224 -4.51 -7.07 -3.93
CA ASP A 224 -5.51 -6.29 -3.20
C ASP A 224 -6.41 -5.48 -4.16
N ALA A 225 -5.81 -4.86 -5.19
CA ALA A 225 -6.55 -4.19 -6.26
C ALA A 225 -7.48 -5.15 -7.03
N ALA A 226 -7.01 -6.34 -7.43
CA ALA A 226 -7.84 -7.34 -8.10
C ALA A 226 -9.02 -7.80 -7.22
N ILE A 227 -8.78 -8.05 -5.93
CA ILE A 227 -9.83 -8.41 -4.97
C ILE A 227 -10.87 -7.29 -4.85
N LYS A 228 -10.43 -6.03 -4.75
CA LYS A 228 -11.32 -4.86 -4.66
C LYS A 228 -12.10 -4.62 -5.95
N LEU A 229 -11.46 -4.74 -7.12
CA LEU A 229 -12.13 -4.67 -8.43
C LEU A 229 -13.19 -5.78 -8.54
N SER A 230 -12.87 -7.02 -8.14
CA SER A 230 -13.83 -8.13 -8.08
C SER A 230 -15.02 -7.83 -7.16
N GLN A 231 -14.80 -7.19 -6.01
CA GLN A 231 -15.88 -6.79 -5.08
C GLN A 231 -16.76 -5.67 -5.65
N LEU A 232 -16.21 -4.82 -6.51
CA LEU A 232 -16.94 -3.77 -7.25
C LEU A 232 -17.60 -4.29 -8.53
N GLY A 233 -17.45 -5.57 -8.87
CA GLY A 233 -17.97 -6.16 -10.11
C GLY A 233 -17.20 -5.79 -11.37
N LEU A 234 -15.95 -5.32 -11.23
CA LEU A 234 -15.06 -4.94 -12.33
C LEU A 234 -14.04 -6.05 -12.62
N ASP A 235 -13.81 -6.34 -13.90
CA ASP A 235 -12.83 -7.34 -14.34
C ASP A 235 -11.42 -6.73 -14.44
N TRP A 236 -10.58 -7.09 -13.48
CA TRP A 236 -9.18 -6.65 -13.38
C TRP A 236 -8.26 -7.22 -14.47
N SER A 237 -8.69 -8.26 -15.19
CA SER A 237 -7.96 -8.84 -16.33
C SER A 237 -8.20 -8.11 -17.66
N THR A 238 -9.17 -7.19 -17.69
CA THR A 238 -9.51 -6.35 -18.86
C THR A 238 -9.05 -4.90 -18.65
N PRO A 239 -8.85 -4.10 -19.71
CA PRO A 239 -8.59 -2.66 -19.57
C PRO A 239 -9.83 -1.85 -19.11
N ASP A 240 -11.02 -2.48 -19.02
CA ASP A 240 -12.30 -1.79 -18.86
C ASP A 240 -12.57 -1.27 -17.43
N HIS A 241 -11.67 -1.54 -16.48
CA HIS A 241 -11.66 -0.91 -15.15
C HIS A 241 -11.01 0.49 -15.14
N GLY A 242 -10.52 0.96 -16.29
CA GLY A 242 -10.12 2.36 -16.54
C GLY A 242 -11.28 3.26 -17.01
N PRO A 243 -11.00 4.46 -17.56
CA PRO A 243 -12.04 5.33 -18.11
C PRO A 243 -12.77 4.65 -19.28
N ILE A 244 -14.04 4.34 -19.06
CA ILE A 244 -14.90 3.56 -19.96
C ILE A 244 -14.98 4.22 -21.35
N GLN A 245 -14.22 3.70 -22.31
CA GLN A 245 -14.54 3.93 -23.73
C GLN A 245 -15.82 3.16 -24.03
N ARG A 246 -16.93 3.91 -24.20
CA ARG A 246 -18.27 3.35 -24.46
C ARG A 246 -18.29 2.42 -25.69
N SER A 247 -18.16 1.12 -25.45
CA SER A 247 -18.66 0.08 -26.33
C SER A 247 -19.95 -0.49 -25.72
N ILE A 248 -21.08 0.14 -26.03
CA ILE A 248 -22.39 -0.44 -25.72
C ILE A 248 -22.56 -1.70 -26.58
N ARG A 249 -22.23 -2.87 -26.00
CA ARG A 249 -22.68 -4.16 -26.52
C ARG A 249 -23.54 -4.85 -25.47
N SER A 250 -24.82 -4.93 -25.80
CA SER A 250 -25.88 -5.58 -25.05
C SER A 250 -25.50 -6.99 -24.61
N LEU A 251 -25.21 -7.18 -23.31
CA LEU A 251 -25.18 -8.49 -22.70
C LEU A 251 -26.61 -8.86 -22.28
N LYS A 252 -27.18 -9.83 -23.00
CA LYS A 252 -28.44 -10.48 -22.62
C LYS A 252 -28.16 -11.35 -21.38
N PHE A 253 -28.84 -11.06 -20.28
CA PHE A 253 -28.85 -11.98 -19.14
C PHE A 253 -29.59 -13.28 -19.51
N ALA A 254 -28.98 -14.42 -19.18
CA ALA A 254 -29.61 -15.73 -19.25
C ALA A 254 -29.10 -16.60 -18.08
N GLY A 255 -30.04 -17.08 -17.27
CA GLY A 255 -29.88 -18.30 -16.45
C GLY A 255 -29.07 -18.20 -15.15
N GLU A 256 -29.80 -18.21 -14.02
CA GLU A 256 -29.63 -19.14 -12.89
C GLU A 256 -28.18 -19.47 -12.42
N SER A 257 -27.68 -18.88 -11.33
CA SER A 257 -27.97 -19.17 -9.91
C SER A 257 -26.90 -20.03 -9.22
N ASN A 258 -26.29 -19.51 -8.15
CA ASN A 258 -26.30 -20.20 -6.85
C ASN A 258 -25.87 -19.27 -5.70
N THR A 259 -26.43 -19.52 -4.52
CA THR A 259 -26.39 -18.65 -3.33
C THR A 259 -25.62 -19.29 -2.17
N SER A 260 -25.08 -18.49 -1.24
CA SER A 260 -24.95 -18.76 0.22
C SER A 260 -23.79 -17.98 0.87
N THR A 261 -23.76 -17.47 2.11
CA THR A 261 -24.73 -17.01 3.15
C THR A 261 -23.90 -16.30 4.27
N LYS A 262 -24.37 -15.57 5.32
CA LYS A 262 -25.69 -15.11 5.86
C LYS A 262 -25.42 -13.98 6.89
N THR A 263 -26.29 -12.96 6.98
CA THR A 263 -26.63 -12.25 8.24
C THR A 263 -28.15 -12.05 8.29
N LYS A 264 -28.74 -12.10 9.50
CA LYS A 264 -30.21 -12.23 9.69
C LYS A 264 -30.79 -11.09 10.54
N THR A 265 -32.03 -10.70 10.24
CA THR A 265 -32.92 -9.97 11.15
C THR A 265 -34.30 -10.66 11.23
N ALA A 266 -35.11 -10.26 12.21
CA ALA A 266 -36.15 -11.10 12.81
C ALA A 266 -37.45 -11.33 12.01
N ASN A 267 -37.61 -10.76 10.80
CA ASN A 267 -38.77 -11.00 9.93
C ASN A 267 -38.42 -11.21 8.45
N GLY A 268 -37.25 -11.82 8.18
CA GLY A 268 -37.04 -12.66 6.99
C GLY A 268 -36.76 -11.98 5.65
N GLU A 269 -37.31 -10.79 5.38
CA GLU A 269 -36.95 -10.01 4.19
C GLU A 269 -35.66 -9.21 4.48
N ILE A 270 -34.62 -9.49 3.70
CA ILE A 270 -33.41 -8.68 3.65
C ILE A 270 -33.77 -7.49 2.77
N ASP A 271 -33.87 -6.29 3.36
CA ASP A 271 -33.90 -5.05 2.58
C ASP A 271 -32.59 -5.02 1.75
N PRO A 272 -32.67 -5.05 0.40
CA PRO A 272 -31.48 -5.14 -0.43
C PRO A 272 -30.70 -3.82 -0.48
N PHE A 273 -31.21 -2.75 0.15
CA PHE A 273 -30.60 -1.44 0.16
C PHE A 273 -29.93 -1.10 1.51
N PRO A 274 -28.80 -0.38 1.50
CA PRO A 274 -28.18 0.10 2.72
C PRO A 274 -29.08 1.17 3.38
N HIS A 275 -29.32 1.09 4.69
CA HIS A 275 -30.15 2.08 5.42
C HIS A 275 -29.62 3.53 5.30
N CYS A 276 -28.31 3.68 5.08
CA CYS A 276 -27.68 4.97 4.82
C CYS A 276 -26.48 4.84 3.87
N ILE A 277 -26.20 5.93 3.16
CA ILE A 277 -25.03 6.08 2.29
C ILE A 277 -24.28 7.33 2.78
N VAL A 278 -22.99 7.19 3.04
CA VAL A 278 -22.09 8.31 3.37
C VAL A 278 -21.25 8.59 2.13
N LEU A 279 -21.27 9.84 1.66
CA LEU A 279 -20.61 10.25 0.43
C LEU A 279 -19.42 11.15 0.74
N ASP A 280 -18.29 10.90 0.06
CA ASP A 280 -17.22 11.89 0.00
C ASP A 280 -17.62 13.05 -0.93
N ILE A 281 -17.01 14.21 -0.72
CA ILE A 281 -17.24 15.40 -1.53
C ILE A 281 -16.29 15.34 -2.74
N GLU A 282 -14.99 15.33 -2.48
CA GLU A 282 -13.96 15.46 -3.51
C GLU A 282 -13.75 14.13 -4.26
N GLY A 283 -13.85 14.15 -5.59
CA GLY A 283 -13.69 12.98 -6.44
C GLY A 283 -14.85 11.98 -6.42
N THR A 284 -15.83 12.14 -5.52
CA THR A 284 -17.02 11.27 -5.43
C THR A 284 -18.29 11.98 -5.87
N THR A 285 -18.63 13.14 -5.27
CA THR A 285 -19.80 13.94 -5.71
C THR A 285 -19.40 15.14 -6.55
N THR A 286 -18.22 15.71 -6.31
CA THR A 286 -17.70 16.95 -6.89
C THR A 286 -16.32 16.70 -7.54
N PRO A 287 -16.01 17.25 -8.72
CA PRO A 287 -14.69 17.10 -9.34
C PRO A 287 -13.53 17.60 -8.45
N ILE A 288 -12.42 16.85 -8.40
CA ILE A 288 -11.16 17.27 -7.76
C ILE A 288 -10.67 18.63 -8.29
N SER A 289 -10.82 18.86 -9.60
CA SER A 289 -10.52 20.15 -10.24
C SER A 289 -11.38 21.30 -9.70
N PHE A 290 -12.63 21.07 -9.29
CA PHE A 290 -13.43 22.13 -8.68
C PHE A 290 -12.88 22.56 -7.31
N VAL A 291 -12.43 21.61 -6.49
CA VAL A 291 -11.80 21.94 -5.20
C VAL A 291 -10.47 22.69 -5.40
N THR A 292 -9.62 22.17 -6.29
CA THR A 292 -8.25 22.66 -6.49
C THR A 292 -8.14 23.91 -7.38
N GLU A 293 -9.00 24.06 -8.39
CA GLU A 293 -8.97 25.17 -9.36
C GLU A 293 -10.03 26.26 -9.08
N VAL A 294 -11.08 25.97 -8.30
CA VAL A 294 -12.11 26.95 -7.93
C VAL A 294 -12.11 27.28 -6.43
N LEU A 295 -12.26 26.29 -5.54
CA LEU A 295 -12.44 26.57 -4.12
C LEU A 295 -11.19 27.15 -3.44
N PHE A 296 -10.00 26.54 -3.62
CA PHE A 296 -8.77 27.11 -3.03
C PHE A 296 -8.40 28.48 -3.62
N PRO A 297 -8.44 28.71 -4.95
CA PRO A 297 -8.20 30.04 -5.52
C PRO A 297 -9.21 31.08 -5.09
N TYR A 298 -10.51 30.73 -4.99
CA TYR A 298 -11.54 31.63 -4.48
C TYR A 298 -11.27 32.03 -3.02
N ALA A 299 -10.97 31.05 -2.14
CA ALA A 299 -10.69 31.34 -0.74
C ALA A 299 -9.53 32.33 -0.61
N ARG A 300 -8.40 32.05 -1.30
CA ARG A 300 -7.21 32.91 -1.30
C ARG A 300 -7.51 34.34 -1.78
N GLN A 301 -8.27 34.51 -2.85
CA GLN A 301 -8.59 35.83 -3.39
C GLN A 301 -9.57 36.62 -2.51
N ASN A 302 -10.37 35.94 -1.68
CA ASN A 302 -11.44 36.56 -0.90
C ASN A 302 -11.17 36.74 0.60
N VAL A 303 -10.06 36.20 1.14
CA VAL A 303 -9.69 36.31 2.56
C VAL A 303 -9.88 37.74 3.10
N GLY A 304 -9.26 38.73 2.46
CA GLY A 304 -9.30 40.12 2.91
C GLY A 304 -10.70 40.75 2.84
N ARG A 305 -11.50 40.39 1.83
CA ARG A 305 -12.88 40.88 1.67
C ARG A 305 -13.80 40.28 2.74
N HIS A 306 -13.75 38.96 2.91
CA HIS A 306 -14.51 38.26 3.93
C HIS A 306 -14.18 38.82 5.32
N LEU A 307 -12.91 38.81 5.73
CA LEU A 307 -12.47 39.35 7.02
C LEU A 307 -12.86 40.83 7.23
N SER A 308 -12.91 41.65 6.18
CA SER A 308 -13.36 43.05 6.30
C SER A 308 -14.86 43.17 6.56
N MET A 309 -15.66 42.35 5.89
CA MET A 309 -17.12 42.30 5.99
C MET A 309 -17.61 41.67 7.30
N THR A 310 -16.96 40.59 7.75
CA THR A 310 -17.42 39.77 8.88
C THR A 310 -16.62 39.98 10.18
N TYR A 311 -15.59 40.85 10.19
CA TYR A 311 -14.70 41.07 11.35
C TYR A 311 -15.39 41.11 12.71
N ASP A 312 -16.53 41.81 12.77
CA ASP A 312 -17.23 42.12 14.01
C ASP A 312 -18.22 40.99 14.43
N THR A 313 -18.28 39.89 13.68
CA THR A 313 -19.10 38.71 14.04
C THR A 313 -18.37 37.76 15.00
N PRO A 314 -19.09 37.05 15.90
CA PRO A 314 -18.48 36.10 16.84
C PRO A 314 -17.67 34.98 16.17
N GLU A 315 -18.10 34.52 14.99
CA GLU A 315 -17.46 33.45 14.22
C GLU A 315 -16.09 33.91 13.72
N THR A 316 -16.03 35.07 13.09
CA THR A 316 -14.76 35.65 12.60
C THR A 316 -13.82 35.94 13.77
N GLN A 317 -14.32 36.40 14.91
CA GLN A 317 -13.51 36.60 16.12
C GLN A 317 -12.95 35.28 16.70
N ALA A 318 -13.65 34.15 16.52
CA ALA A 318 -13.13 32.82 16.88
C ALA A 318 -11.99 32.39 15.94
N ASP A 319 -12.17 32.55 14.63
CA ASP A 319 -11.12 32.27 13.62
C ASP A 319 -9.87 33.12 13.86
N LEU A 320 -10.05 34.43 14.10
CA LEU A 320 -9.00 35.39 14.41
C LEU A 320 -8.16 34.93 15.62
N LYS A 321 -8.82 34.41 16.65
CA LYS A 321 -8.15 33.88 17.85
C LYS A 321 -7.35 32.61 17.54
N LEU A 322 -7.91 31.67 16.78
CA LEU A 322 -7.23 30.43 16.38
C LEU A 322 -6.00 30.72 15.50
N LEU A 323 -6.15 31.62 14.51
CA LEU A 323 -5.06 32.03 13.63
C LEU A 323 -3.97 32.81 14.37
N ARG A 324 -4.32 33.68 15.33
CA ARG A 324 -3.34 34.35 16.22
C ARG A 324 -2.52 33.34 17.03
N SER A 325 -3.16 32.35 17.65
CA SER A 325 -2.44 31.30 18.38
C SER A 325 -1.53 30.46 17.47
N GLN A 326 -1.96 30.15 16.25
CA GLN A 326 -1.12 29.43 15.28
C GLN A 326 0.08 30.27 14.84
N VAL A 327 -0.13 31.52 14.43
CA VAL A 327 0.93 32.40 13.95
C VAL A 327 1.95 32.71 15.04
N GLN A 328 1.52 32.83 16.30
CA GLN A 328 2.43 32.95 17.44
C GLN A 328 3.36 31.73 17.56
N SER A 329 2.81 30.51 17.45
CA SER A 329 3.62 29.29 17.47
C SER A 329 4.53 29.17 16.25
N ASP A 330 4.06 29.62 15.07
CA ASP A 330 4.86 29.64 13.84
C ASP A 330 6.05 30.61 13.94
N LEU A 331 5.88 31.76 14.59
CA LEU A 331 6.95 32.73 14.86
C LEU A 331 7.99 32.17 15.85
N GLU A 332 7.53 31.51 16.91
CA GLU A 332 8.41 30.83 17.88
C GLU A 332 9.22 29.69 17.26
N GLN A 333 8.65 29.00 16.25
CA GLN A 333 9.30 27.94 15.49
C GLN A 333 10.13 28.45 14.29
N GLY A 334 10.12 29.77 14.01
CA GLY A 334 10.88 30.35 12.90
C GLY A 334 10.35 29.98 11.51
N VAL A 335 9.05 29.72 11.36
CA VAL A 335 8.43 29.33 10.10
C VAL A 335 8.51 30.47 9.08
N ALA A 336 9.09 30.19 7.92
CA ALA A 336 9.24 31.17 6.84
C ALA A 336 7.88 31.67 6.33
N GLY A 337 7.67 32.99 6.38
CA GLY A 337 6.43 33.65 5.95
C GLY A 337 5.44 33.98 7.07
N ALA A 338 5.72 33.59 8.33
CA ALA A 338 4.95 34.06 9.48
C ALA A 338 5.24 35.55 9.77
N VAL A 339 4.19 36.33 10.01
CA VAL A 339 4.27 37.77 10.31
C VAL A 339 3.48 38.06 11.59
N PRO A 340 4.01 38.82 12.57
CA PRO A 340 3.28 39.18 13.78
C PRO A 340 1.93 39.84 13.46
N ILE A 341 0.86 39.31 14.04
CA ILE A 341 -0.48 39.91 13.93
C ILE A 341 -0.59 40.97 15.04
N PRO A 342 -0.91 42.24 14.70
CA PRO A 342 -1.12 43.28 15.71
C PRO A 342 -2.25 42.95 16.70
N LEU A 343 -2.16 43.55 17.89
CA LEU A 343 -3.24 43.57 18.86
C LEU A 343 -4.43 44.38 18.32
N ASP A 344 -5.62 44.19 18.91
CA ASP A 344 -6.87 44.80 18.42
C ASP A 344 -6.93 46.34 18.55
N ASP A 345 -5.99 46.93 19.27
CA ASP A 345 -5.80 48.39 19.40
C ASP A 345 -5.08 49.03 18.20
N ALA A 346 -4.41 48.25 17.35
CA ALA A 346 -3.69 48.73 16.17
C ALA A 346 -4.59 49.09 14.97
N GLY A 347 -5.89 48.78 15.04
CA GLY A 347 -6.87 49.04 13.99
C GLY A 347 -7.17 47.83 13.10
N LYS A 348 -8.45 47.67 12.77
CA LYS A 348 -9.04 46.54 12.02
C LYS A 348 -8.30 46.24 10.72
N GLU A 349 -7.95 47.28 9.96
CA GLU A 349 -7.28 47.17 8.66
C GLU A 349 -5.87 46.58 8.78
N GLN A 350 -5.13 46.90 9.85
CA GLN A 350 -3.77 46.39 10.07
C GLN A 350 -3.79 44.91 10.48
N VAL A 351 -4.74 44.53 11.33
CA VAL A 351 -4.96 43.12 11.73
C VAL A 351 -5.30 42.27 10.51
N ILE A 352 -6.25 42.71 9.67
CA ILE A 352 -6.65 42.01 8.44
C ILE A 352 -5.47 41.88 7.47
N ALA A 353 -4.69 42.95 7.23
CA ALA A 353 -3.54 42.89 6.32
C ALA A 353 -2.46 41.88 6.77
N ALA A 354 -2.16 41.82 8.07
CA ALA A 354 -1.25 40.84 8.64
C ALA A 354 -1.78 39.39 8.47
N LEU A 355 -3.09 39.18 8.68
CA LEU A 355 -3.72 37.87 8.52
C LEU A 355 -3.74 37.39 7.08
N VAL A 356 -4.11 38.26 6.12
CA VAL A 356 -4.07 37.92 4.69
C VAL A 356 -2.66 37.48 4.30
N THR A 357 -1.63 38.20 4.76
CA THR A 357 -0.22 37.84 4.50
C THR A 357 0.14 36.45 5.04
N ASN A 358 -0.24 36.15 6.30
CA ASN A 358 -0.01 34.84 6.91
C ASN A 358 -0.79 33.71 6.19
N VAL A 359 -2.07 33.94 5.88
CA VAL A 359 -2.94 32.96 5.21
C VAL A 359 -2.43 32.67 3.78
N GLU A 360 -2.01 33.69 3.03
CA GLU A 360 -1.38 33.48 1.72
C GLU A 360 -0.08 32.67 1.83
N ALA A 361 0.76 32.93 2.83
CA ALA A 361 1.98 32.14 3.08
C ALA A 361 1.66 30.68 3.44
N MET A 362 0.65 30.44 4.29
CA MET A 362 0.20 29.10 4.66
C MET A 362 -0.36 28.31 3.47
N ILE A 363 -1.19 28.95 2.63
CA ILE A 363 -1.74 28.35 1.41
C ILE A 363 -0.62 28.04 0.40
N LYS A 364 0.31 28.98 0.19
CA LYS A 364 1.46 28.78 -0.73
C LYS A 364 2.37 27.63 -0.30
N ALA A 365 2.43 27.32 1.00
CA ALA A 365 3.23 26.25 1.57
C ALA A 365 2.43 24.94 1.83
N ASP A 366 1.21 24.79 1.28
CA ASP A 366 0.30 23.64 1.47
C ASP A 366 0.15 23.21 2.95
N ARG A 367 0.03 24.18 3.87
CA ARG A 367 0.02 23.89 5.30
C ARG A 367 -1.35 23.39 5.77
N LYS A 368 -1.42 22.12 6.16
CA LYS A 368 -2.63 21.42 6.61
C LYS A 368 -3.00 21.74 8.06
N ILE A 369 -3.32 23.00 8.34
CA ILE A 369 -3.62 23.53 9.68
C ILE A 369 -5.14 23.62 9.91
N THR A 370 -5.62 23.24 11.10
CA THR A 370 -7.03 23.38 11.49
C THR A 370 -7.55 24.81 11.38
N ALA A 371 -6.83 25.79 11.94
CA ALA A 371 -7.23 27.21 11.93
C ALA A 371 -7.37 27.80 10.50
N LEU A 372 -6.60 27.28 9.53
CA LEU A 372 -6.73 27.68 8.13
C LEU A 372 -7.99 27.07 7.49
N LYS A 373 -8.29 25.80 7.80
CA LYS A 373 -9.44 25.08 7.26
C LYS A 373 -10.79 25.66 7.72
N GLU A 374 -10.91 26.05 8.99
CA GLU A 374 -12.11 26.70 9.52
C GLU A 374 -12.40 28.00 8.76
N LEU A 375 -11.42 28.92 8.67
CA LEU A 375 -11.55 30.17 7.93
C LEU A 375 -11.86 29.94 6.43
N GLN A 376 -11.22 28.96 5.79
CA GLN A 376 -11.54 28.60 4.41
C GLN A 376 -13.01 28.16 4.26
N GLY A 377 -13.55 27.41 5.22
CA GLY A 377 -14.96 27.05 5.32
C GLY A 377 -15.89 28.26 5.33
N HIS A 378 -15.66 29.22 6.23
CA HIS A 378 -16.48 30.43 6.34
C HIS A 378 -16.39 31.34 5.09
N ILE A 379 -15.22 31.42 4.45
CA ILE A 379 -15.06 32.14 3.17
C ILE A 379 -15.86 31.46 2.06
N TRP A 380 -15.85 30.13 1.96
CA TRP A 380 -16.66 29.40 0.98
C TRP A 380 -18.16 29.56 1.24
N GLN A 381 -18.59 29.47 2.50
CA GLN A 381 -19.98 29.71 2.88
C GLN A 381 -20.45 31.09 2.40
N THR A 382 -19.68 32.14 2.68
CA THR A 382 -19.96 33.51 2.19
C THR A 382 -20.07 33.56 0.65
N GLY A 383 -19.21 32.83 -0.06
CA GLY A 383 -19.27 32.74 -1.52
C GLY A 383 -20.52 32.03 -2.05
N TYR A 384 -20.97 30.97 -1.39
CA TYR A 384 -22.22 30.30 -1.76
C TYR A 384 -23.46 31.16 -1.44
N GLU A 385 -23.51 31.81 -0.27
CA GLU A 385 -24.61 32.69 0.14
C GLU A 385 -24.76 33.91 -0.81
N ASN A 386 -23.65 34.48 -1.26
CA ASN A 386 -23.65 35.58 -2.24
C ASN A 386 -23.85 35.13 -3.70
N ASN A 387 -24.01 33.82 -3.96
CA ASN A 387 -24.07 33.23 -5.32
C ASN A 387 -22.80 33.48 -6.18
N GLU A 388 -21.67 33.76 -5.54
CA GLU A 388 -20.36 33.92 -6.19
C GLU A 388 -19.69 32.56 -6.46
N LEU A 389 -19.98 31.57 -5.61
CA LEU A 389 -19.67 30.16 -5.82
C LEU A 389 -20.94 29.40 -6.19
N LYS A 390 -20.83 28.51 -7.17
CA LYS A 390 -21.86 27.53 -7.52
C LYS A 390 -21.25 26.14 -7.48
N GLY A 391 -21.82 25.26 -6.65
CA GLY A 391 -21.37 23.88 -6.54
C GLY A 391 -21.57 23.14 -7.86
N ILE A 392 -20.56 22.39 -8.29
CA ILE A 392 -20.62 21.49 -9.44
C ILE A 392 -20.58 20.07 -8.89
N VAL A 393 -21.59 19.27 -9.25
CA VAL A 393 -21.57 17.81 -9.03
C VAL A 393 -21.48 17.10 -10.38
N PHE A 394 -21.06 15.83 -10.39
CA PHE A 394 -21.15 15.01 -11.60
C PHE A 394 -22.62 14.81 -12.01
N ASP A 395 -22.87 14.68 -13.32
CA ASP A 395 -24.23 14.67 -13.90
C ASP A 395 -25.13 13.54 -13.35
N ASP A 396 -24.53 12.44 -12.88
CA ASP A 396 -25.19 11.26 -12.32
C ASP A 396 -25.51 11.38 -10.82
N VAL A 397 -24.86 12.31 -10.10
CA VAL A 397 -25.02 12.49 -8.65
C VAL A 397 -26.43 12.93 -8.24
N PRO A 398 -27.09 13.91 -8.90
CA PRO A 398 -28.48 14.24 -8.60
C PRO A 398 -29.43 13.06 -8.79
N GLU A 399 -29.27 12.32 -9.90
CA GLU A 399 -30.12 11.16 -10.22
C GLU A 399 -29.91 10.02 -9.20
N ALA A 400 -28.68 9.79 -8.74
CA ALA A 400 -28.37 8.82 -7.69
C ALA A 400 -29.00 9.22 -6.34
N LEU A 401 -28.86 10.49 -5.93
CA LEU A 401 -29.45 11.02 -4.69
C LEU A 401 -30.98 10.94 -4.70
N GLU A 402 -31.63 11.30 -5.82
CA GLU A 402 -33.08 11.18 -5.99
C GLU A 402 -33.55 9.72 -5.90
N LYS A 403 -32.85 8.79 -6.56
CA LYS A 403 -33.14 7.35 -6.47
C LYS A 403 -33.02 6.82 -5.05
N TRP A 404 -31.94 7.14 -4.34
CA TRP A 404 -31.75 6.70 -2.96
C TRP A 404 -32.80 7.29 -2.02
N HIS A 405 -33.15 8.57 -2.18
CA HIS A 405 -34.21 9.20 -1.40
C HIS A 405 -35.59 8.56 -1.66
N ALA A 406 -35.93 8.27 -2.92
CA ALA A 406 -37.16 7.59 -3.30
C ALA A 406 -37.26 6.15 -2.75
N LEU A 407 -36.12 5.50 -2.50
CA LEU A 407 -36.01 4.19 -1.86
C LEU A 407 -35.98 4.26 -0.32
N GLY A 408 -36.10 5.46 0.29
CA GLY A 408 -36.06 5.65 1.74
C GLY A 408 -34.67 5.60 2.36
N ILE A 409 -33.61 5.51 1.54
CA ILE A 409 -32.21 5.47 1.99
C ILE A 409 -31.77 6.87 2.41
N LYS A 410 -31.15 6.99 3.58
CA LYS A 410 -30.60 8.27 4.06
C LYS A 410 -29.20 8.51 3.49
N ALA A 411 -29.10 9.37 2.48
CA ALA A 411 -27.81 9.93 2.07
C ALA A 411 -27.33 10.98 3.11
N TRP A 412 -26.08 10.86 3.54
CA TRP A 412 -25.38 11.81 4.42
C TRP A 412 -24.15 12.37 3.70
N ARG A 413 -23.85 13.63 3.99
CA ARG A 413 -22.68 14.39 3.56
C ARG A 413 -21.81 14.69 4.78
#